data_AF-A0A8F1IGD1-F1
#
_entry.id   AF-A0A8F1IGD1-F1
#
_cell.length_a   1.000
_cell.length_b   1.000
_cell.length_c   1.000
_cell.angle_alpha   90.00
_cell.angle_beta   90.00
_cell.angle_gamma   90.00
#
_symmetry.space_group_name_H-M   'P 1'
#
loop_
_entity.id
_entity.type
_entity.pdbx_description
1 polymer ?
#
loop_
_entity_poly.entity_id
_entity_poly.type
_entity_poly.pdbx_seq_one_letter_code
_entity_poly.pdbx_strand_id
1 'polypeptide(L)'
;MKDKLLNSVKASWPYLLTLIIGLYLAEILAGAVMALSRYKLTFADHMPTVLKQLALHPWHYYSLYLGQKNPVLIIVSIAVVLYTIYFALKRNSKHKAWETADTETHGSATWGDLKELSDHYFSINTKDLTTAFNKSTKAEILKSLVDREKSAKGAD
;
A
#
# COMPACT_ATOMS: atom_id res chain seq x y z
N MET A 1 0.06 4.31 -26.98
CA MET A 1 0.61 2.94 -26.79
C MET A 1 1.87 2.93 -25.93
N LYS A 2 2.83 3.82 -26.19
CA LYS A 2 4.09 3.95 -25.43
C LYS A 2 3.87 4.19 -23.93
N ASP A 3 2.89 5.02 -23.57
CA ASP A 3 2.61 5.39 -22.17
C ASP A 3 1.95 4.25 -21.37
N LYS A 4 1.08 3.46 -22.01
CA LYS A 4 0.49 2.24 -21.41
C LYS A 4 1.56 1.19 -21.13
N LEU A 5 2.50 0.99 -22.05
CA LEU A 5 3.63 0.06 -21.87
C LEU A 5 4.53 0.51 -20.71
N LEU A 6 4.87 1.80 -20.63
CA LEU A 6 5.70 2.33 -19.54
C LEU A 6 5.04 2.15 -18.16
N ASN A 7 3.72 2.35 -18.06
CA ASN A 7 3.00 2.11 -16.82
C ASN A 7 2.92 0.63 -16.45
N SER A 8 2.69 -0.27 -17.42
CA SER A 8 2.73 -1.72 -17.17
C SER A 8 4.12 -2.18 -16.72
N VAL A 9 5.19 -1.69 -17.35
CA VAL A 9 6.57 -2.04 -16.95
C VAL A 9 6.86 -1.54 -15.53
N LYS A 10 6.48 -0.30 -15.19
CA LYS A 10 6.63 0.23 -13.82
C LYS A 10 5.85 -0.57 -12.79
N ALA A 11 4.64 -1.03 -13.14
CA ALA A 11 3.82 -1.86 -12.26
C ALA A 11 4.41 -3.27 -12.06
N SER A 12 5.07 -3.82 -13.08
CA SER A 12 5.72 -5.14 -13.03
C SER A 12 7.12 -5.13 -12.41
N TRP A 13 7.80 -3.99 -12.43
CA TRP A 13 9.16 -3.80 -11.91
C TRP A 13 9.42 -4.37 -10.50
N PRO A 14 8.58 -4.11 -9.48
CA PRO A 14 8.84 -4.65 -8.15
C PRO A 14 8.78 -6.18 -8.12
N TYR A 15 7.91 -6.82 -8.90
CA TYR A 15 7.81 -8.29 -8.95
C TYR A 15 9.01 -8.92 -9.67
N LEU A 16 9.58 -8.21 -10.64
CA LEU A 16 10.79 -8.65 -11.32
C LEU A 16 11.99 -8.60 -10.36
N LEU A 17 12.10 -7.53 -9.57
CA LEU A 17 13.11 -7.45 -8.50
C LEU A 17 12.94 -8.53 -7.44
N THR A 18 11.72 -8.78 -6.96
CA THR A 18 11.49 -9.84 -5.97
C THR A 18 11.81 -11.22 -6.53
N LEU A 19 11.53 -11.46 -7.81
CA LEU A 19 11.89 -12.70 -8.49
C LEU A 19 13.41 -12.89 -8.58
N ILE A 20 14.15 -11.87 -9.02
CA ILE A 20 15.63 -11.93 -9.08
C ILE A 20 16.23 -12.20 -7.70
N ILE A 21 15.78 -11.46 -6.68
CA ILE A 21 16.26 -11.63 -5.30
C ILE A 21 15.91 -13.03 -4.78
N GLY A 22 14.70 -13.50 -5.04
CA GLY A 22 14.26 -14.83 -4.64
C GLY A 22 15.09 -15.96 -5.27
N LEU A 23 15.40 -15.85 -6.56
CA LEU A 23 16.25 -16.82 -7.26
C LEU A 23 17.70 -16.79 -6.75
N TYR A 24 18.24 -15.61 -6.45
CA TYR A 24 19.55 -15.46 -5.83
C TYR A 24 19.60 -16.13 -4.44
N LEU A 25 18.57 -15.94 -3.60
CA LEU A 25 18.48 -16.61 -2.32
C LEU A 25 18.32 -18.13 -2.46
N ALA A 26 17.61 -18.60 -3.49
CA ALA A 26 17.49 -20.02 -3.79
C ALA A 26 18.85 -20.66 -4.10
N GLU A 27 19.72 -19.95 -4.81
CA GLU A 27 21.09 -20.37 -5.09
C GLU A 27 21.93 -20.51 -3.83
N ILE A 28 21.88 -19.50 -2.95
CA ILE A 28 22.59 -19.51 -1.67
C ILE A 28 22.13 -20.69 -0.81
N LEU A 29 20.81 -20.90 -0.73
CA LEU A 29 20.24 -22.01 0.00
C LEU A 29 20.71 -23.36 -0.58
N ALA A 30 20.67 -23.52 -1.90
CA ALA A 30 21.12 -24.75 -2.55
C ALA A 30 22.60 -25.03 -2.26
N GLY A 31 23.46 -24.01 -2.36
CA GLY A 31 24.88 -24.15 -2.05
C GLY A 31 25.16 -24.40 -0.56
N ALA A 32 24.38 -23.82 0.34
CA ALA A 32 24.45 -24.12 1.77
C ALA A 32 24.13 -25.59 2.06
N VAL A 33 23.07 -26.14 1.44
CA VAL A 33 22.70 -27.55 1.58
C VAL A 33 23.78 -28.47 1.02
N MET A 34 24.41 -28.10 -0.10
CA MET A 34 25.53 -28.87 -0.65
C MET A 34 26.80 -28.77 0.18
N ALA A 35 27.10 -27.60 0.76
CA ALA A 35 28.23 -27.46 1.66
C ALA A 35 28.02 -28.29 2.92
N LEU A 36 26.79 -28.31 3.46
CA LEU A 36 26.45 -29.15 4.59
C LEU A 36 26.62 -30.64 4.25
N SER A 37 26.19 -31.08 3.07
CA SER A 37 26.32 -32.48 2.66
C SER A 37 27.77 -32.90 2.43
N ARG A 38 28.63 -32.00 1.92
CA ARG A 38 30.05 -32.25 1.67
C ARG A 38 30.92 -32.16 2.92
N TYR A 39 30.79 -31.09 3.70
CA TYR A 39 31.72 -30.78 4.79
C TYR A 39 31.24 -31.29 6.15
N LYS A 40 29.97 -31.68 6.31
CA LYS A 40 29.38 -32.29 7.53
C LYS A 40 29.94 -31.70 8.83
N LEU A 41 30.94 -32.35 9.44
CA LEU A 41 31.56 -31.95 10.73
C LEU A 41 32.41 -30.68 10.66
N THR A 42 32.99 -30.34 9.50
CA THR A 42 33.78 -29.12 9.28
C THR A 42 33.00 -28.05 8.50
N PHE A 43 31.66 -28.15 8.50
CA PHE A 43 30.78 -27.22 7.80
C PHE A 43 31.00 -25.78 8.25
N ALA A 44 31.09 -25.54 9.56
CA ALA A 44 31.28 -24.20 10.12
C ALA A 44 32.55 -23.51 9.59
N ASP A 45 33.62 -24.28 9.39
CA ASP A 45 34.90 -23.76 8.92
C ASP A 45 34.89 -23.41 7.43
N HIS A 46 34.11 -24.15 6.63
CA HIS A 46 34.06 -23.99 5.16
C HIS A 46 32.93 -23.07 4.69
N MET A 47 31.88 -22.90 5.50
CA MET A 47 30.68 -22.16 5.12
C MET A 47 30.94 -20.68 4.75
N PRO A 48 31.81 -19.92 5.46
CA PRO A 48 32.11 -18.55 5.07
C PRO A 48 32.73 -18.47 3.67
N THR A 49 33.63 -19.40 3.33
CA THR A 49 34.27 -19.45 2.01
C THR A 49 33.26 -19.81 0.93
N VAL A 50 32.39 -20.79 1.19
CA VAL A 50 31.31 -21.16 0.25
C VAL A 50 30.37 -19.98 0.02
N LEU A 51 29.87 -19.34 1.08
CA LEU A 51 28.98 -18.18 0.95
C LEU A 51 29.63 -17.03 0.18
N LYS A 52 30.91 -16.76 0.44
CA LYS A 52 31.66 -15.74 -0.29
C LYS A 52 31.74 -16.07 -1.78
N GLN A 53 32.02 -17.32 -2.14
CA GLN A 53 32.09 -17.74 -3.54
C GLN A 53 30.74 -17.65 -4.24
N LEU A 54 29.67 -18.13 -3.61
CA LEU A 54 28.31 -18.04 -4.14
C LEU A 54 27.86 -16.59 -4.33
N ALA A 55 28.12 -15.73 -3.35
CA ALA A 55 27.73 -14.33 -3.40
C ALA A 55 28.47 -13.54 -4.49
N LEU A 56 29.72 -13.89 -4.80
CA LEU A 56 30.54 -13.20 -5.79
C LEU A 56 30.22 -13.62 -7.23
N HIS A 57 29.75 -14.85 -7.46
CA HIS A 57 29.53 -15.39 -8.81
C HIS A 57 28.16 -16.07 -8.97
N PRO A 58 27.05 -15.37 -8.70
CA PRO A 58 25.72 -15.99 -8.68
C PRO A 58 25.33 -16.61 -10.03
N TRP A 59 25.59 -15.91 -11.14
CA TRP A 59 25.26 -16.42 -12.48
C TRP A 59 25.96 -17.75 -12.80
N HIS A 60 27.23 -17.88 -12.41
CA HIS A 60 28.02 -19.09 -12.65
C HIS A 60 27.46 -20.27 -11.86
N TYR A 61 27.24 -20.10 -10.55
CA TYR A 61 26.76 -21.18 -9.70
C TYR A 61 25.31 -21.55 -10.00
N TYR A 62 24.45 -20.59 -10.31
CA TYR A 62 23.07 -20.86 -10.74
C TYR A 62 23.01 -21.74 -12.00
N SER A 63 23.80 -21.40 -13.03
CA SER A 63 23.89 -22.20 -14.26
C SER A 63 24.53 -23.57 -14.02
N LEU A 64 25.54 -23.64 -13.16
CA LEU A 64 26.19 -24.89 -12.78
C LEU A 64 25.22 -25.84 -12.06
N TYR A 65 24.44 -25.34 -11.10
CA TYR A 65 23.45 -26.13 -10.38
C TYR A 65 22.28 -26.56 -11.26
N LEU A 66 21.85 -25.72 -12.21
CA LEU A 66 20.88 -26.12 -13.24
C LEU A 66 21.44 -27.22 -14.15
N GLY A 67 22.68 -27.09 -14.61
CA GLY A 67 23.36 -28.11 -15.42
C GLY A 67 23.52 -29.44 -14.68
N GLN A 68 23.78 -29.38 -13.38
CA GLN A 68 23.83 -30.55 -12.49
C GLN A 68 22.46 -31.11 -12.10
N LYS A 69 21.37 -30.49 -12.56
CA LYS A 69 20.00 -30.84 -12.19
C LYS A 69 19.82 -30.91 -10.67
N ASN A 70 20.39 -29.95 -9.94
CA ASN A 70 20.31 -29.93 -8.48
C ASN A 70 18.83 -29.83 -8.05
N PRO A 71 18.28 -30.84 -7.35
CA PRO A 71 16.87 -30.89 -7.02
C PRO A 71 16.45 -29.75 -6.09
N VAL A 72 17.32 -29.33 -5.17
CA VAL A 72 17.04 -28.25 -4.22
C VAL A 72 16.84 -26.93 -4.98
N LEU A 73 17.75 -26.61 -5.89
CA LEU A 73 17.65 -25.38 -6.67
C LEU A 73 16.36 -25.36 -7.51
N ILE A 74 16.05 -26.48 -8.18
CA ILE A 74 14.88 -26.59 -9.06
C ILE A 74 13.59 -26.39 -8.26
N ILE A 75 13.42 -27.14 -7.17
CA ILE A 75 12.20 -27.07 -6.34
C ILE A 75 12.02 -25.67 -5.76
N VAL A 76 13.07 -25.10 -5.20
CA VAL A 76 13.00 -23.76 -4.57
C VAL A 76 12.76 -22.68 -5.63
N SER A 77 13.40 -22.77 -6.80
CA SER A 77 13.17 -21.80 -7.89
C SER A 77 11.72 -21.84 -8.38
N ILE A 78 11.14 -23.03 -8.55
CA ILE A 78 9.72 -23.18 -8.89
C ILE A 78 8.84 -22.56 -7.80
N ALA A 79 9.13 -22.82 -6.53
CA ALA A 79 8.38 -22.24 -5.41
C ALA A 79 8.44 -20.70 -5.42
N VAL A 80 9.60 -20.10 -5.70
CA VAL A 80 9.76 -18.64 -5.83
C VAL A 80 8.92 -18.09 -6.99
N VAL A 81 8.94 -18.74 -8.15
CA VAL A 81 8.12 -18.31 -9.30
C VAL A 81 6.63 -18.40 -8.98
N LEU A 82 6.17 -19.51 -8.39
CA LEU A 82 4.77 -19.65 -8.00
C LEU A 82 4.36 -18.64 -6.93
N TYR A 83 5.22 -18.40 -5.94
CA TYR A 83 4.96 -17.42 -4.87
C TYR A 83 4.87 -15.99 -5.42
N THR A 84 5.77 -15.61 -6.32
CA THR A 84 5.75 -14.28 -6.95
C THR A 84 4.49 -14.07 -7.79
N ILE A 85 4.05 -15.10 -8.55
CA ILE A 85 2.77 -15.06 -9.27
C ILE A 85 1.59 -14.92 -8.30
N TYR A 86 1.53 -15.78 -7.27
CA TYR A 86 0.48 -15.70 -6.24
C TYR A 86 0.41 -14.33 -5.59
N PHE A 87 1.56 -13.78 -5.21
CA PHE A 87 1.64 -12.46 -4.57
C PHE A 87 1.21 -11.33 -5.53
N ALA A 88 1.61 -11.39 -6.80
CA ALA A 88 1.17 -10.44 -7.82
C ALA A 88 -0.35 -10.47 -8.00
N LEU A 89 -0.96 -11.66 -8.10
CA LEU A 89 -2.41 -11.82 -8.20
C LEU A 89 -3.14 -11.30 -6.95
N LYS A 90 -2.66 -11.68 -5.76
CA LYS A 90 -3.24 -11.26 -4.48
C LYS A 90 -3.19 -9.74 -4.28
N ARG A 91 -2.08 -9.11 -4.68
CA ARG A 91 -1.94 -7.65 -4.60
C ARG A 91 -2.85 -6.94 -5.59
N ASN A 92 -2.97 -7.45 -6.82
CA ASN A 92 -3.85 -6.87 -7.83
C ASN A 92 -5.34 -6.99 -7.44
N SER A 93 -5.73 -8.08 -6.76
CA SER A 93 -7.08 -8.24 -6.20
C SER A 93 -7.43 -7.18 -5.16
N LYS A 94 -6.48 -6.74 -4.33
CA LYS A 94 -6.72 -5.67 -3.34
C LYS A 94 -6.91 -4.30 -3.98
N HIS A 95 -6.20 -4.01 -5.07
CA HIS A 95 -6.40 -2.76 -5.82
C HIS A 95 -7.79 -2.70 -6.45
N LYS A 96 -8.30 -3.82 -6.99
CA LYS A 96 -9.67 -3.89 -7.52
C LYS A 96 -10.74 -3.66 -6.45
N ALA A 97 -10.53 -4.16 -5.24
CA ALA A 97 -11.48 -3.98 -4.13
C ALA A 97 -11.64 -2.51 -3.70
N TRP A 98 -10.59 -1.69 -3.88
CA TRP A 98 -10.66 -0.24 -3.64
C TRP A 98 -11.45 0.48 -4.75
N GLU A 99 -11.27 0.08 -6.01
CA GLU A 99 -12.02 0.67 -7.13
C GLU A 99 -13.51 0.30 -7.12
N THR A 100 -13.86 -0.88 -6.57
CA THR A 100 -15.27 -1.29 -6.44
C THR A 100 -16.00 -0.69 -5.24
N ALA A 101 -15.27 -0.10 -4.27
CA ALA A 101 -15.88 0.50 -3.09
C ALA A 101 -16.73 1.75 -3.43
N ASP A 102 -16.42 2.44 -4.53
CA ASP A 102 -17.16 3.61 -5.01
C ASP A 102 -18.18 3.30 -6.13
N THR A 103 -18.19 2.08 -6.68
CA THR A 103 -19.07 1.73 -7.82
C THR A 103 -20.29 0.90 -7.46
N GLU A 104 -20.44 0.43 -6.22
CA GLU A 104 -21.70 -0.14 -5.73
C GLU A 104 -22.58 0.95 -5.12
N THR A 105 -23.02 1.88 -5.97
CA THR A 105 -24.01 2.90 -5.66
C THR A 105 -25.42 2.32 -5.60
N HIS A 106 -25.66 1.47 -4.60
CA HIS A 106 -27.01 1.27 -4.07
C HIS A 106 -26.98 1.44 -2.55
N GLY A 107 -26.95 2.70 -2.12
CA GLY A 107 -27.64 3.11 -0.89
C GLY A 107 -26.87 3.03 0.44
N SER A 108 -25.59 3.37 0.50
CA SER A 108 -24.98 3.69 1.80
C SER A 108 -24.03 4.87 1.72
N ALA A 109 -24.37 5.92 2.46
CA ALA A 109 -23.60 7.14 2.66
C ALA A 109 -22.09 6.89 2.73
N THR A 110 -21.37 7.47 1.78
CA THR A 110 -19.91 7.58 1.81
C THR A 110 -19.54 8.62 2.86
N TRP A 111 -18.86 8.22 3.93
CA TRP A 111 -18.26 9.16 4.87
C TRP A 111 -17.02 9.75 4.19
N GLY A 112 -17.12 11.00 3.74
CA GLY A 112 -16.00 11.75 3.16
C GLY A 112 -14.84 11.88 4.15
N ASP A 113 -13.64 12.19 3.62
CA ASP A 113 -12.46 12.41 4.45
C ASP A 113 -12.70 13.60 5.41
N LEU A 114 -12.10 13.56 6.61
CA LEU A 114 -12.31 14.57 7.65
C LEU A 114 -11.97 15.98 7.16
N LYS A 115 -10.99 16.07 6.25
CA LYS A 115 -10.60 17.29 5.57
C LYS A 115 -11.68 17.82 4.63
N GLU A 116 -12.35 16.92 3.91
CA GLU A 116 -13.41 17.24 2.95
C GLU A 116 -14.69 17.68 3.69
N LEU A 117 -15.02 16.99 4.78
CA LEU A 117 -16.10 17.38 5.68
C LEU A 117 -15.84 18.74 6.36
N SER A 118 -14.59 19.04 6.75
CA SER A 118 -14.25 20.33 7.35
C SER A 118 -14.36 21.50 6.37
N ASP A 119 -13.91 21.31 5.13
CA ASP A 119 -13.93 22.37 4.11
C ASP A 119 -15.35 22.67 3.61
N HIS A 120 -16.21 21.64 3.50
CA HIS A 120 -17.57 21.83 2.96
C HIS A 120 -18.59 22.29 3.99
N TYR A 121 -18.51 21.82 5.24
CA TYR A 121 -19.56 22.09 6.24
C TYR A 121 -19.15 23.09 7.32
N PHE A 122 -17.85 23.29 7.56
CA PHE A 122 -17.35 24.10 8.68
C PHE A 122 -16.56 25.35 8.25
N SER A 123 -16.48 25.64 6.95
CA SER A 123 -15.77 26.82 6.40
C SER A 123 -16.56 28.13 6.43
N ILE A 124 -17.54 28.26 7.34
CA ILE A 124 -18.21 29.56 7.53
C ILE A 124 -17.23 30.49 8.25
N ASN A 125 -16.67 31.43 7.51
CA ASN A 125 -15.87 32.52 8.07
C ASN A 125 -16.71 33.26 9.12
N THR A 126 -16.16 33.52 10.31
CA THR A 126 -16.91 34.13 11.43
C THR A 126 -17.54 35.46 11.05
N LYS A 127 -16.96 36.18 10.08
CA LYS A 127 -17.51 37.41 9.50
C LYS A 127 -18.81 37.20 8.73
N ASP A 128 -18.94 36.10 7.99
CA ASP A 128 -20.15 35.78 7.22
C ASP A 128 -21.29 35.27 8.11
N LEU A 129 -20.96 34.66 9.25
CA LEU A 129 -21.93 34.13 10.21
C LEU A 129 -22.75 35.28 10.83
N THR A 130 -22.10 36.38 11.22
CA THR A 130 -22.79 37.56 11.75
C THR A 130 -23.63 38.26 10.68
N THR A 131 -23.14 38.35 9.45
CA THR A 131 -23.88 38.98 8.34
C THR A 131 -25.07 38.13 7.91
N ALA A 132 -24.93 36.81 7.85
CA ALA A 132 -26.01 35.86 7.55
C ALA A 132 -27.07 35.86 8.65
N PHE A 133 -26.67 35.85 9.93
CA PHE A 133 -27.58 35.94 11.07
C PHE A 133 -28.37 37.26 11.10
N ASN A 134 -27.69 38.39 10.85
CA ASN A 134 -28.32 39.71 10.79
C ASN A 134 -29.24 39.87 9.57
N LYS A 135 -28.98 39.13 8.48
CA LYS A 135 -29.83 39.12 7.29
C LYS A 135 -31.03 38.19 7.45
N SER A 136 -30.86 37.03 8.10
CA SER A 136 -31.94 36.08 8.36
C SER A 136 -32.89 36.57 9.46
N THR A 137 -32.35 37.33 10.42
CA THR A 137 -33.11 37.86 11.54
C THR A 137 -33.51 39.30 11.24
N LYS A 138 -34.75 39.52 10.80
CA LYS A 138 -35.27 40.87 10.53
C LYS A 138 -35.09 41.74 11.77
N ALA A 139 -34.28 42.79 11.67
CA ALA A 139 -33.98 43.71 12.77
C ALA A 139 -35.24 44.31 13.42
N GLU A 140 -36.33 44.41 12.65
CA GLU A 140 -37.65 44.84 13.10
C GLU A 140 -38.28 43.89 14.14
N ILE A 141 -38.07 42.57 13.99
CA ILE A 141 -38.56 41.57 14.95
C ILE A 141 -37.74 41.61 16.24
N LEU A 142 -36.42 41.81 16.14
CA LEU A 142 -35.58 41.99 17.32
C LEU A 142 -35.96 43.28 18.07
N LYS A 143 -36.24 44.35 17.34
CA LYS A 143 -36.66 45.62 17.94
C LYS A 143 -38.02 45.52 18.61
N SER A 144 -39.00 44.84 17.98
CA SER A 144 -40.32 44.63 18.60
C SER A 144 -40.27 43.74 19.84
N LEU A 145 -39.37 42.74 19.88
CA LEU A 145 -39.16 41.91 21.07
C LEU A 145 -38.51 42.69 22.21
N VAL A 146 -37.50 43.53 21.91
CA VAL A 146 -36.85 44.40 22.92
C VAL A 146 -37.82 45.47 23.43
N ASP A 147 -38.62 46.08 22.56
CA ASP A 147 -39.62 47.08 22.95
C ASP A 147 -40.75 46.46 23.77
N ARG A 148 -41.15 45.21 23.45
CA ARG A 148 -42.12 44.45 24.24
C ARG A 148 -41.58 44.07 25.62
N GLU A 149 -40.31 43.71 25.73
CA GLU A 149 -39.67 43.44 27.02
C GLU A 149 -39.56 44.72 27.87
N LYS A 150 -39.18 45.85 27.26
CA LYS A 150 -39.14 47.15 27.96
C LYS A 150 -40.52 47.60 28.41
N SER A 151 -41.55 47.40 27.58
CA SER A 151 -42.93 47.72 27.94
C SER A 151 -43.48 46.79 29.02
N ALA A 152 -42.99 45.55 29.11
CA ALA A 152 -43.35 44.61 30.18
C ALA A 152 -42.62 44.90 31.51
N LYS A 153 -41.43 45.51 31.45
CA LYS A 153 -40.66 45.94 32.64
C LYS A 153 -40.97 47.36 33.12
N GLY A 154 -41.67 48.17 32.31
CA GLY A 154 -42.08 49.54 32.63
C GLY A 154 -43.54 49.68 33.04
N ALA A 155 -44.24 48.58 33.30
CA ALA A 155 -45.60 48.56 33.81
C ALA A 155 -45.58 48.11 35.29
N ASP A 156 -45.13 49.02 36.15
CA ASP A 156 -45.51 49.14 37.56
C ASP A 156 -45.88 50.62 37.80
#